data_AF-A0A084XZU3-F1
#
_entry.id   AF-A0A084XZU3-F1
#
_cell.length_a   1.000
_cell.length_b   1.000
_cell.length_c   1.000
_cell.angle_alpha   90.00
_cell.angle_beta   90.00
_cell.angle_gamma   90.00
#
_symmetry.space_group_name_H-M   'P 1'
#
loop_
_entity.id
_entity.type
_entity.pdbx_description
1 polymer ?
#
loop_
_entity_poly.entity_id
_entity_poly.type
_entity_poly.pdbx_seq_one_letter_code
_entity_poly.pdbx_strand_id
1 'polypeptide(L)'
;MVICPCSLGTLAAIAQGLASKLIERAADVVIKEGRKLILVPRETPLSVIHLENMLRLARAGAVILPPCPGFYHHPQRVEELVDFVVARILDQLQVRHALMPRWGDASTAP
;
A
#
# COMPACT_ATOMS: atom_id res chain seq x y z
N MET A 1 9.83 3.47 1.21
CA MET A 1 9.79 2.62 0.00
C MET A 1 8.36 2.18 -0.23
N VAL A 2 7.91 2.17 -1.47
CA VAL A 2 6.57 1.68 -1.85
C VAL A 2 6.73 0.59 -2.89
N ILE A 3 6.03 -0.52 -2.73
CA ILE A 3 5.92 -1.57 -3.77
C ILE A 3 4.47 -1.59 -4.26
N CYS A 4 4.25 -1.06 -5.47
CA CYS A 4 2.92 -0.87 -6.05
C CYS A 4 2.92 -1.21 -7.55
N PRO A 5 2.20 -2.25 -7.99
CA PRO A 5 1.56 -3.28 -7.17
C PRO A 5 2.59 -4.19 -6.48
N CYS A 6 2.20 -4.82 -5.37
CA CYS A 6 2.99 -5.84 -4.69
C CYS A 6 2.42 -7.23 -4.99
N SER A 7 3.19 -8.07 -5.70
CA SER A 7 2.80 -9.47 -5.90
C SER A 7 2.91 -10.24 -4.58
N LEU A 8 2.10 -11.29 -4.40
CA LEU A 8 2.17 -12.12 -3.20
C LEU A 8 3.48 -12.91 -3.08
N GLY A 9 4.13 -13.22 -4.20
CA GLY A 9 5.46 -13.82 -4.20
C GLY A 9 6.51 -12.86 -3.65
N THR A 10 6.48 -11.59 -4.08
CA THR A 10 7.35 -10.54 -3.52
C THR A 10 7.05 -10.32 -2.04
N LEU A 11 5.77 -10.25 -1.66
CA LEU A 11 5.34 -10.09 -0.27
C LEU A 11 5.85 -11.23 0.62
N ALA A 12 5.72 -12.48 0.17
CA ALA A 12 6.23 -13.65 0.89
C ALA A 12 7.77 -13.60 1.01
N ALA A 13 8.48 -13.29 -0.07
CA ALA A 13 9.95 -13.20 -0.05
C ALA A 13 10.45 -12.15 0.95
N ILE A 14 9.78 -11.00 1.06
CA ILE A 14 10.10 -9.96 2.04
C ILE A 14 9.74 -10.42 3.45
N ALA A 15 8.56 -11.03 3.66
CA ALA A 15 8.14 -11.54 4.97
C ALA A 15 9.11 -12.56 5.56
N GLN A 16 9.72 -13.39 4.70
CA GLN A 16 10.70 -14.40 5.09
C GLN A 16 12.15 -13.89 5.07
N GLY A 17 12.41 -12.66 4.61
CA GLY A 17 13.75 -12.08 4.57
C GLY A 17 14.69 -12.72 3.56
N LEU A 18 14.17 -13.24 2.43
CA LEU A 18 14.98 -13.99 1.45
C LEU A 18 16.04 -13.13 0.76
N ALA A 19 15.72 -11.86 0.48
CA ALA A 19 16.63 -10.87 -0.11
C ALA A 19 17.38 -11.35 -1.38
N SER A 20 16.73 -12.16 -2.23
CA SER A 20 17.35 -12.79 -3.41
C SER A 20 17.48 -11.84 -4.61
N LYS A 21 16.71 -10.75 -4.61
CA LYS A 21 16.69 -9.71 -5.64
C LYS A 21 16.77 -8.33 -5.03
N LEU A 22 17.14 -7.33 -5.82
CA LEU A 22 17.30 -5.95 -5.35
C LEU A 22 16.03 -5.39 -4.68
N ILE A 23 14.84 -5.68 -5.21
CA ILE A 23 13.57 -5.22 -4.60
C ILE A 23 13.39 -5.82 -3.21
N GLU A 24 13.63 -7.11 -3.04
CA GLU A 24 13.53 -7.81 -1.76
C GLU A 24 14.58 -7.29 -0.78
N ARG A 25 15.82 -7.13 -1.24
CA ARG A 25 16.91 -6.60 -0.42
C ARG A 25 16.69 -5.14 -0.02
N ALA A 26 16.15 -4.31 -0.90
CA ALA A 26 15.82 -2.93 -0.57
C ALA A 26 14.72 -2.86 0.49
N ALA A 27 13.70 -3.72 0.40
CA ALA A 27 12.65 -3.79 1.41
C ALA A 27 13.19 -4.28 2.77
N ASP A 28 14.07 -5.29 2.77
CA ASP A 28 14.77 -5.77 3.96
C ASP A 28 15.62 -4.68 4.61
N VAL A 29 16.36 -3.89 3.81
CA VAL A 29 17.09 -2.72 4.30
C VAL A 29 16.15 -1.66 4.88
N VAL A 30 15.00 -1.40 4.25
CA VAL A 30 14.02 -0.44 4.76
C VAL A 30 13.48 -0.89 6.12
N ILE A 31 13.15 -2.17 6.27
CA ILE A 31 12.66 -2.74 7.54
C ILE A 31 13.72 -2.63 8.65
N LYS A 32 14.95 -3.10 8.40
CA LYS A 32 16.00 -3.12 9.44
C LYS A 32 16.42 -1.72 9.89
N GLU A 33 16.31 -0.72 9.00
CA GLU A 33 16.62 0.69 9.30
C GLU A 33 15.42 1.44 9.92
N GLY A 34 14.31 0.75 10.23
CA GLY A 34 13.11 1.36 10.79
C GLY A 34 12.46 2.39 9.85
N ARG A 35 12.69 2.28 8.53
CA ARG A 35 12.16 3.20 7.53
C ARG A 35 10.78 2.73 7.08
N LYS A 36 9.97 3.69 6.60
CA LYS A 36 8.60 3.40 6.14
C LYS A 36 8.60 2.52 4.89
N LEU A 37 8.01 1.34 5.01
CA LEU A 37 7.69 0.42 3.91
C LEU A 37 6.17 0.38 3.70
N ILE A 38 5.70 0.64 2.49
CA ILE A 38 4.30 0.52 2.10
C ILE A 38 4.21 -0.57 1.03
N LEU A 39 3.38 -1.58 1.29
CA LEU A 39 3.11 -2.67 0.37
C LEU A 39 1.69 -2.55 -0.13
N VAL A 40 1.50 -2.61 -1.45
CA VAL A 40 0.20 -2.50 -2.11
C VAL A 40 -0.20 -3.86 -2.70
N PRO A 41 -0.57 -4.87 -1.87
CA PRO A 41 -0.87 -6.21 -2.36
C PRO A 41 -2.19 -6.24 -3.10
N ARG A 42 -2.18 -6.73 -4.34
CA ARG A 42 -3.39 -6.91 -5.15
C ARG A 42 -3.61 -8.40 -5.41
N GLU A 43 -4.50 -9.01 -4.62
CA GLU A 43 -5.00 -10.37 -4.86
C GLU A 43 -6.41 -10.53 -4.28
N THR A 44 -7.23 -11.38 -4.89
CA THR A 44 -8.47 -11.88 -4.29
C THR A 44 -8.87 -13.21 -4.96
N PRO A 45 -9.24 -14.27 -4.20
CA PRO A 45 -9.30 -14.36 -2.74
C PRO A 45 -7.92 -14.45 -2.08
N LEU A 46 -7.86 -14.18 -0.77
CA LEU A 46 -6.64 -14.32 0.03
C LEU A 46 -6.64 -15.66 0.76
N SER A 47 -5.53 -16.40 0.62
CA SER A 47 -5.28 -17.60 1.43
C SER A 47 -4.76 -17.21 2.82
N VAL A 48 -4.80 -18.16 3.76
CA VAL A 48 -4.19 -17.99 5.09
C VAL A 48 -2.69 -17.67 4.98
N ILE A 49 -1.98 -18.27 4.02
CA ILE A 49 -0.56 -17.99 3.77
C ILE A 49 -0.33 -16.52 3.41
N HIS A 50 -1.21 -15.92 2.60
CA HIS A 50 -1.10 -14.50 2.25
C HIS A 50 -1.32 -13.63 3.48
N LEU A 51 -2.34 -13.95 4.29
CA LEU A 51 -2.70 -13.21 5.50
C LEU A 51 -1.60 -13.28 6.57
N GLU A 52 -0.99 -14.45 6.78
CA GLU A 52 0.12 -14.63 7.73
C GLU A 52 1.35 -13.81 7.32
N ASN A 53 1.71 -13.81 6.04
CA ASN A 53 2.82 -12.99 5.55
C ASN A 53 2.51 -11.49 5.70
N MET A 54 1.29 -11.06 5.38
CA MET A 54 0.86 -9.67 5.58
C MET A 54 0.88 -9.28 7.06
N LEU A 55 0.40 -10.15 7.96
CA LEU A 55 0.41 -9.93 9.41
C LEU A 55 1.83 -9.83 9.96
N ARG A 56 2.74 -10.71 9.52
CA ARG A 56 4.16 -10.68 9.91
C ARG A 56 4.81 -9.35 9.54
N LEU A 57 4.59 -8.88 8.33
CA LEU A 57 5.13 -7.60 7.85
C LEU A 57 4.49 -6.40 8.55
N ALA A 58 3.18 -6.45 8.81
CA ALA A 58 2.49 -5.42 9.59
C ALA A 58 3.06 -5.30 11.01
N ARG A 59 3.33 -6.43 11.68
CA ARG A 59 3.99 -6.47 12.99
C ARG A 59 5.43 -5.93 12.95
N ALA A 60 6.10 -6.03 11.81
CA ALA A 60 7.43 -5.45 11.58
C ALA A 60 7.39 -3.96 11.20
N GLY A 61 6.22 -3.31 11.20
CA GLY A 61 6.06 -1.88 10.94
C GLY A 61 5.82 -1.51 9.47
N ALA A 62 5.66 -2.49 8.57
CA ALA A 62 5.22 -2.21 7.20
C ALA A 62 3.73 -1.86 7.15
N VAL A 63 3.37 -0.93 6.27
CA VAL A 63 1.97 -0.59 5.98
C VAL A 63 1.44 -1.53 4.90
N ILE A 64 0.40 -2.30 5.22
CA ILE A 64 -0.32 -3.14 4.26
C ILE A 64 -1.50 -2.34 3.72
N LEU A 65 -1.40 -1.87 2.48
CA LEU A 65 -2.37 -0.99 1.83
C LEU A 65 -2.90 -1.68 0.55
N PRO A 66 -3.83 -2.63 0.65
CA PRO A 66 -4.40 -3.25 -0.55
C PRO A 66 -5.14 -2.19 -1.38
N PRO A 67 -5.12 -2.27 -2.72
CA PRO A 67 -5.83 -1.36 -3.58
C PRO A 67 -7.34 -1.69 -3.59
N CYS A 68 -8.00 -1.45 -2.46
CA CYS A 68 -9.44 -1.57 -2.27
C CYS A 68 -10.06 -0.17 -2.27
N PRO A 69 -10.35 0.43 -3.44
CA PRO A 69 -10.83 1.79 -3.53
C PRO A 69 -12.21 1.95 -2.89
N GLY A 70 -12.40 3.03 -2.13
CA GLY A 70 -13.68 3.38 -1.53
C GLY A 70 -14.58 4.11 -2.53
N PHE A 71 -15.91 3.98 -2.39
CA PHE A 71 -16.89 4.58 -3.31
C PHE A 71 -17.59 5.82 -2.74
N TYR A 72 -17.20 6.28 -1.55
CA TYR A 72 -17.84 7.40 -0.85
C TYR A 72 -17.58 8.77 -1.47
N HIS A 73 -16.73 8.87 -2.49
CA HIS A 73 -16.53 10.07 -3.30
C HIS A 73 -17.25 9.99 -4.65
N HIS A 74 -18.13 8.99 -4.83
CA HIS A 74 -18.94 8.78 -6.03
C HIS A 74 -18.14 8.81 -7.34
N PRO A 75 -17.10 7.97 -7.48
CA PRO A 75 -16.22 7.99 -8.65
C PRO A 75 -17.01 7.74 -9.94
N GLN A 76 -16.76 8.56 -10.97
CA GLN A 76 -17.40 8.40 -12.28
C GLN A 76 -16.54 7.61 -13.28
N ARG A 77 -15.24 7.53 -13.01
CA ARG A 77 -14.27 6.88 -13.89
C ARG A 77 -13.28 5.99 -13.14
N VAL A 78 -12.64 5.08 -13.88
CA VAL A 78 -11.62 4.17 -13.32
C VAL A 78 -10.42 4.95 -12.77
N GLU A 79 -10.07 6.07 -13.39
CA GLU A 79 -8.96 6.91 -12.92
C GLU A 79 -9.21 7.44 -11.51
N GLU A 80 -10.46 7.76 -11.15
CA GLU A 80 -10.81 8.24 -9.81
C GLU A 80 -10.64 7.12 -8.75
N LEU A 81 -10.86 5.86 -9.13
CA LEU A 81 -10.56 4.70 -8.27
C LEU A 81 -9.06 4.50 -8.08
N VAL A 82 -8.26 4.77 -9.12
CA VAL A 82 -6.79 4.73 -9.03
C VAL A 82 -6.29 5.88 -8.15
N ASP A 83 -6.80 7.09 -8.37
CA ASP A 83 -6.47 8.29 -7.61
C ASP A 83 -6.78 8.11 -6.12
N PHE A 84 -7.86 7.41 -5.77
CA PHE A 84 -8.15 7.03 -4.40
C PHE A 84 -7.00 6.26 -3.73
N VAL A 85 -6.50 5.21 -4.39
CA VAL A 85 -5.42 4.37 -3.85
C VAL A 85 -4.12 5.16 -3.79
N VAL A 86 -3.82 5.93 -4.85
CA VAL A 86 -2.62 6.78 -4.90
C VAL A 86 -2.65 7.84 -3.81
N ALA A 87 -3.79 8.51 -3.59
CA ALA A 87 -3.98 9.46 -2.50
C ALA A 87 -3.63 8.84 -1.15
N ARG A 88 -4.13 7.63 -0.86
CA ARG A 88 -3.82 6.92 0.40
C ARG A 88 -2.33 6.56 0.55
N ILE A 89 -1.64 6.26 -0.56
CA ILE A 89 -0.19 6.05 -0.55
C ILE A 89 0.55 7.36 -0.25
N LEU A 90 0.15 8.46 -0.90
CA LEU A 90 0.75 9.78 -0.70
C LEU A 90 0.50 10.32 0.72
N ASP A 91 -0.69 10.09 1.28
CA ASP A 91 -1.03 10.37 2.68
C ASP A 91 -0.03 9.66 3.62
N GLN A 92 0.23 8.36 3.40
CA GLN A 92 1.20 7.60 4.17
C GLN A 92 2.64 8.13 4.00
N LEU A 93 3.00 8.61 2.81
CA LEU A 93 4.29 9.24 2.55
C LEU A 93 4.38 10.70 3.05
N GLN A 94 3.28 11.28 3.54
CA GLN A 94 3.19 12.68 3.94
C GLN A 94 3.50 13.66 2.78
N VAL A 95 3.15 13.26 1.55
CA VAL A 95 3.27 14.08 0.35
C VAL A 95 1.94 14.79 0.10
N ARG A 96 1.96 16.12 -0.01
CA ARG A 96 0.76 16.90 -0.30
C ARG A 96 0.24 16.59 -1.71
N HIS A 97 -1.07 16.42 -1.85
CA HIS A 97 -1.73 16.18 -3.13
C HIS A 97 -3.15 16.78 -3.15
N ALA A 98 -3.72 16.91 -4.34
CA ALA A 98 -5.10 17.37 -4.57
C ALA A 98 -5.98 16.30 -5.26
N LEU A 99 -5.54 15.04 -5.30
CA LEU A 99 -6.26 13.92 -5.96
C LEU A 99 -7.63 13.62 -5.35
N MET A 100 -7.81 13.87 -4.05
CA MET A 100 -9.06 13.63 -3.36
C MET A 100 -9.18 14.60 -2.17
N PRO A 101 -10.37 15.16 -1.90
CA PRO A 101 -10.59 15.98 -0.70
C PRO A 101 -10.37 15.14 0.56
N ARG A 102 -9.96 15.78 1.65
CA ARG A 102 -9.92 15.10 2.95
C ARG A 102 -11.35 14.89 3.42
N TRP A 103 -11.57 13.75 4.06
CA TRP A 103 -12.87 13.46 4.64
C TRP A 103 -13.22 14.52 5.70
N GLY A 104 -14.38 15.17 5.55
CA GLY A 104 -14.85 16.21 6.46
C GLY A 104 -14.44 17.64 6.09
N ASP A 105 -13.55 17.83 5.12
CA ASP A 105 -13.37 19.16 4.53
C ASP A 105 -14.66 19.51 3.78
N ALA A 106 -15.22 20.70 4.02
CA ALA A 106 -16.36 21.18 3.27
C ALA A 106 -15.98 21.15 1.79
N SER A 107 -16.68 20.34 1.00
CA SER A 107 -16.52 20.35 -0.44
C SER A 107 -16.93 21.74 -0.91
N THR A 108 -15.98 22.63 -1.15
CA THR A 108 -16.20 23.76 -2.02
C THR A 108 -16.29 23.20 -3.43
N ALA A 109 -17.43 22.56 -3.73
CA ALA A 109 -17.83 22.32 -5.09
C ALA A 109 -18.08 23.71 -5.72
N PRO A 110 -17.50 24.03 -6.89
CA PRO A 110 -18.06 25.06 -7.73
C PRO A 110 -19.44 24.65 -8.26
#